data_AF-A0A1F7LDY3-F1
#
_entry.id   AF-A0A1F7LDY3-F1
#
_cell.length_a   1.000
_cell.length_b   1.000
_cell.length_c   1.000
_cell.angle_alpha   90.00
_cell.angle_beta   90.00
_cell.angle_gamma   90.00
#
_symmetry.space_group_name_H-M   'P 1'
#
loop_
_entity.id
_entity.type
_entity.pdbx_description
1 polymer ?
#
loop_
_entity_poly.entity_id
_entity_poly.type
_entity_poly.pdbx_seq_one_letter_code
_entity_poly.pdbx_strand_id
1 'polypeptide(L)'
;MSGPRVLRRAWVTREGWRDTKAGMWAWLLQRAAAVGLVVVIVFHLRNPFVRPVQATLLALVLLHGLLGVRAILLDFGLPVRWHRALFAGAIGLGFLLFALVWGWRWS
;
A
#
# COMPACT_ATOMS: atom_id res chain seq x y z
N MET A 1 -8.73 14.89 -47.64
CA MET A 1 -9.10 13.90 -46.60
C MET A 1 -8.00 13.89 -45.54
N SER A 2 -8.35 14.03 -44.25
CA SER A 2 -7.37 14.03 -43.16
C SER A 2 -7.41 12.69 -42.44
N GLY A 3 -6.32 11.92 -42.48
CA GLY A 3 -6.26 10.58 -41.90
C GLY A 3 -6.44 10.57 -40.37
N PRO A 4 -6.83 9.42 -39.78
CA PRO A 4 -7.05 9.31 -38.35
C PRO A 4 -5.77 9.63 -37.58
N ARG A 5 -5.85 10.62 -36.67
CA ARG A 5 -4.73 11.02 -35.80
C ARG A 5 -4.46 9.91 -34.78
N VAL A 6 -3.53 9.02 -35.12
CA VAL A 6 -2.98 8.01 -34.19
C VAL A 6 -2.32 8.72 -33.02
N LEU A 7 -3.04 8.80 -31.90
CA LEU A 7 -2.53 9.32 -30.63
C LEU A 7 -1.47 8.36 -30.08
N ARG A 8 -0.23 8.48 -30.56
CA ARG A 8 0.93 7.87 -29.90
C ARG A 8 0.97 8.43 -28.48
N ARG A 9 0.61 7.61 -27.48
CA ARG A 9 0.80 7.97 -26.07
C ARG A 9 2.27 8.31 -25.88
N ALA A 10 2.56 9.55 -25.51
CA ALA A 10 3.92 10.01 -25.26
C ALA A 10 4.38 9.45 -23.90
N TRP A 11 4.84 8.21 -23.87
CA TRP A 11 5.41 7.52 -22.70
C TRP A 11 6.71 8.15 -22.16
N VAL A 12 7.00 9.39 -22.55
CA VAL A 12 8.28 10.10 -22.39
C VAL A 12 8.09 11.44 -21.64
N THR A 13 6.96 11.65 -20.95
CA THR A 13 6.87 12.76 -19.97
C THR A 13 7.49 12.35 -18.62
N ARG A 14 8.14 13.32 -17.97
CA ARG A 14 8.88 13.10 -16.72
C ARG A 14 7.92 12.89 -15.54
N GLU A 15 6.68 13.37 -15.65
CA GLU A 15 5.59 13.11 -14.71
C GLU A 15 5.18 11.63 -14.72
N GLY A 16 4.94 11.04 -15.90
CA GLY A 16 4.49 9.66 -16.03
C GLY A 16 5.44 8.67 -15.33
N TRP A 17 6.74 8.82 -15.55
CA TRP A 17 7.77 8.03 -14.86
C TRP A 17 7.81 8.25 -13.33
N ARG A 18 7.39 9.41 -12.81
CA ARG A 18 7.29 9.65 -11.36
C ARG A 18 6.05 8.98 -10.76
N ASP A 19 4.94 8.91 -11.50
CA ASP A 19 3.71 8.22 -11.04
C ASP A 19 3.80 6.70 -11.13
N THR A 20 4.48 6.15 -12.16
CA THR A 20 4.80 4.72 -12.24
C THR A 20 5.58 4.25 -11.02
N LYS A 21 6.55 5.04 -10.54
CA LYS A 21 7.32 4.71 -9.32
C LYS A 21 6.43 4.56 -8.08
N ALA A 22 5.49 5.48 -7.85
CA ALA A 22 4.58 5.41 -6.71
C ALA A 22 3.66 4.18 -6.77
N GLY A 23 3.13 3.86 -7.97
CA GLY A 23 2.33 2.64 -8.18
C GLY A 23 3.14 1.36 -7.95
N MET A 24 4.37 1.29 -8.47
CA MET A 24 5.26 0.14 -8.34
C MET A 24 5.68 -0.11 -6.88
N TRP A 25 6.01 0.95 -6.12
CA TRP A 25 6.32 0.81 -4.69
C TRP A 25 5.10 0.36 -3.87
N ALA A 26 3.91 0.92 -4.11
CA ALA A 26 2.68 0.48 -3.45
C ALA A 26 2.41 -1.02 -3.71
N TRP A 27 2.48 -1.47 -4.96
CA TRP A 27 2.28 -2.87 -5.33
C TRP A 27 3.36 -3.80 -4.74
N LEU A 28 4.62 -3.37 -4.72
CA LEU A 28 5.72 -4.16 -4.14
C LEU A 28 5.54 -4.33 -2.62
N LEU A 29 5.27 -3.24 -1.89
CA LEU A 29 5.04 -3.25 -0.45
C LEU A 29 3.83 -4.12 -0.07
N GLN A 30 2.73 -4.05 -0.82
CA GLN A 30 1.53 -4.85 -0.56
C GLN A 30 1.77 -6.37 -0.69
N ARG A 31 2.59 -6.80 -1.66
CA ARG A 31 2.98 -8.21 -1.84
C ARG A 31 4.04 -8.66 -0.84
N ALA A 32 5.04 -7.83 -0.54
CA ALA A 32 5.99 -8.09 0.54
C ALA A 32 5.28 -8.25 1.90
N ALA A 33 4.26 -7.42 2.16
CA ALA A 33 3.42 -7.54 3.34
C ALA A 33 2.57 -8.81 3.34
N ALA A 34 1.99 -9.21 2.20
CA ALA A 34 1.24 -10.48 2.10
C ALA A 34 2.12 -11.72 2.39
N VAL A 35 3.33 -11.79 1.83
CA VAL A 35 4.29 -12.87 2.11
C VAL A 35 4.75 -12.84 3.56
N GLY A 36 5.06 -11.65 4.10
CA GLY A 36 5.41 -11.46 5.51
C GLY A 36 4.28 -11.85 6.47
N LEU A 37 3.01 -11.65 6.08
CA LEU A 37 1.86 -12.05 6.87
C LEU A 37 1.76 -13.57 7.02
N VAL A 38 1.93 -14.33 5.93
CA VAL A 38 1.95 -15.80 5.99
C VAL A 38 3.01 -16.30 6.99
N VAL A 39 4.21 -15.70 6.98
CA VAL A 39 5.29 -16.05 7.90
C VAL A 39 4.98 -15.63 9.35
N VAL A 40 4.56 -14.38 9.59
CA VAL A 40 4.34 -13.86 10.96
C VAL A 40 3.13 -14.52 11.64
N ILE A 41 2.12 -14.95 10.89
CA ILE A 41 0.96 -15.70 11.41
C ILE A 41 1.40 -17.03 12.02
N VAL A 42 2.35 -17.77 11.40
CA VAL A 42 2.88 -19.02 11.96
C VAL A 42 3.57 -18.77 13.31
N PHE A 43 4.35 -17.70 13.43
CA PHE A 43 4.96 -17.31 14.72
C PHE A 43 3.92 -16.87 15.75
N HIS A 44 2.89 -16.12 15.34
CA HIS A 44 1.82 -15.65 16.22
C HIS A 44 0.95 -16.81 16.76
N LEU A 45 0.61 -17.79 15.92
CA LEU A 45 -0.11 -18.99 16.33
C LEU A 45 0.71 -19.86 17.30
N ARG A 46 2.04 -19.90 17.16
CA ARG A 46 2.92 -20.63 18.08
C ARG A 46 3.07 -19.95 19.44
N ASN A 47 3.17 -18.62 19.49
CA ASN A 47 3.16 -17.86 20.74
C ASN A 47 2.63 -16.43 20.50
N PRO A 48 1.35 -16.16 20.80
CA PRO A 48 0.74 -14.86 20.50
C PRO A 48 1.22 -13.73 21.41
N PHE A 49 1.92 -14.02 22.51
CA PHE A 49 2.36 -13.04 23.51
C PHE A 49 3.70 -12.36 23.18
N VAL A 50 4.41 -12.80 22.13
CA VAL A 50 5.70 -12.23 21.73
C VAL A 50 5.48 -10.81 21.17
N ARG A 51 5.82 -9.78 21.95
CA ARG A 51 5.56 -8.36 21.60
C ARG A 51 6.07 -7.95 20.19
N PRO A 52 7.31 -8.33 19.76
CA PRO A 52 7.75 -8.07 18.37
C PRO A 52 6.88 -8.73 17.29
N VAL A 53 6.35 -9.93 17.54
CA VAL A 53 5.46 -10.64 16.60
C VAL A 53 4.11 -9.92 16.52
N GLN A 54 3.54 -9.47 17.65
CA GLN A 54 2.31 -8.66 17.67
C GLN A 54 2.49 -7.34 16.89
N ALA A 55 3.58 -6.61 17.14
CA ALA A 55 3.88 -5.37 16.43
C ALA A 55 4.07 -5.60 14.92
N THR A 56 4.81 -6.64 14.54
CA THR A 56 5.04 -7.00 13.13
C THR A 56 3.74 -7.39 12.45
N LEU A 57 2.90 -8.21 13.09
CA LEU A 57 1.57 -8.58 12.58
C LEU A 57 0.69 -7.34 12.37
N LEU A 58 0.59 -6.45 13.36
CA LEU A 58 -0.20 -5.21 13.26
C LEU A 58 0.28 -4.32 12.11
N ALA A 59 1.60 -4.09 12.01
CA ALA A 59 2.19 -3.26 10.95
C ALA A 59 1.95 -3.85 9.54
N LEU A 60 2.12 -5.17 9.37
CA LEU A 60 1.91 -5.83 8.08
C LEU A 60 0.43 -5.93 7.69
N VAL A 61 -0.48 -6.14 8.66
CA VAL A 61 -1.95 -6.11 8.40
C VAL A 61 -2.38 -4.72 7.93
N LEU A 62 -1.95 -3.66 8.64
CA LEU A 62 -2.28 -2.28 8.26
C LEU A 62 -1.69 -1.92 6.88
N LEU A 63 -0.43 -2.26 6.62
CA LEU A 63 0.23 -1.99 5.34
C LEU A 63 -0.44 -2.75 4.18
N HIS A 64 -0.74 -4.04 4.35
CA HIS A 64 -1.40 -4.84 3.32
C HIS A 64 -2.83 -4.36 3.06
N GLY A 65 -3.62 -4.17 4.13
CA GLY A 65 -5.03 -3.78 4.05
C GLY A 65 -5.23 -2.39 3.43
N LEU A 66 -4.49 -1.38 3.89
CA LEU A 66 -4.65 -0.01 3.39
C LEU A 66 -4.14 0.15 1.94
N LEU A 67 -3.10 -0.58 1.54
CA LEU A 67 -2.67 -0.60 0.14
C LEU A 67 -3.65 -1.41 -0.75
N GLY A 68 -4.30 -2.44 -0.21
CA GLY A 68 -5.39 -3.16 -0.87
C GLY A 68 -6.63 -2.28 -1.10
N VAL A 69 -7.08 -1.54 -0.08
CA VAL A 69 -8.17 -0.55 -0.21
C VAL A 69 -7.81 0.52 -1.23
N ARG A 70 -6.57 1.01 -1.24
CA ARG A 70 -6.07 1.92 -2.29
C ARG A 70 -6.18 1.32 -3.69
N ALA A 71 -5.85 0.04 -3.88
CA ALA A 71 -5.97 -0.62 -5.19
C ALA A 71 -7.44 -0.66 -5.63
N ILE A 72 -8.32 -1.19 -4.77
CA ILE A 72 -9.77 -1.29 -5.02
C ILE A 72 -10.39 0.07 -5.41
N LEU A 73 -10.03 1.16 -4.70
CA LEU A 73 -10.51 2.50 -5.04
C LEU A 73 -10.08 2.97 -6.44
N LEU A 74 -8.87 2.61 -6.89
CA LEU A 74 -8.37 2.93 -8.22
C LEU A 74 -8.99 2.04 -9.30
N ASP A 75 -9.26 0.77 -8.98
CA ASP A 75 -9.95 -0.17 -9.87
C ASP A 75 -11.42 0.26 -10.11
N PHE A 76 -12.07 0.88 -9.12
CA PHE A 76 -13.34 1.59 -9.27
C PHE A 76 -13.25 2.94 -10.04
N GLY A 77 -12.09 3.27 -10.61
CA GLY A 77 -11.94 4.40 -11.53
C GLY A 77 -11.61 5.75 -10.89
N LEU A 78 -11.07 5.80 -9.66
CA LEU A 78 -10.59 7.07 -9.09
C LEU A 78 -9.55 7.74 -10.02
N PRO A 79 -9.66 9.06 -10.29
CA PRO A 79 -8.73 9.74 -11.19
C PRO A 79 -7.26 9.59 -10.79
N VAL A 80 -6.40 9.25 -11.76
CA VAL A 80 -4.97 8.92 -11.57
C VAL A 80 -4.18 9.97 -10.75
N ARG A 81 -4.59 11.25 -10.78
CA ARG A 81 -4.05 12.31 -9.90
C ARG A 81 -4.03 11.94 -8.40
N TRP A 82 -4.93 11.07 -7.95
CA TRP A 82 -4.99 10.59 -6.57
C TRP A 82 -3.95 9.50 -6.24
N HIS A 83 -3.21 8.93 -7.21
CA HIS A 83 -2.26 7.83 -6.98
C HIS A 83 -1.26 8.09 -5.85
N ARG A 84 -0.70 9.30 -5.79
CA ARG A 84 0.26 9.71 -4.75
C ARG A 84 -0.43 10.03 -3.43
N ALA A 85 -1.55 10.75 -3.47
CA ALA A 85 -2.31 11.13 -2.28
C ALA A 85 -2.86 9.90 -1.54
N LEU A 86 -3.43 8.92 -2.26
CA LEU A 86 -3.88 7.65 -1.69
C LEU A 86 -2.71 6.79 -1.16
N PHE A 87 -1.53 6.84 -1.79
CA PHE A 87 -0.36 6.12 -1.28
C PHE A 87 0.16 6.76 0.01
N ALA A 88 0.40 8.06 0.02
CA ALA A 88 0.84 8.80 1.21
C ALA A 88 -0.21 8.71 2.34
N GLY A 89 -1.50 8.81 2.00
CA GLY A 89 -2.60 8.65 2.94
C GLY A 89 -2.66 7.24 3.55
N ALA A 90 -2.53 6.18 2.75
CA ALA A 90 -2.49 4.80 3.25
C ALA A 90 -1.29 4.57 4.19
N ILE A 91 -0.10 5.09 3.86
CA ILE A 91 1.09 4.98 4.71
C ILE A 91 0.92 5.80 6.01
N GLY A 92 0.48 7.06 5.91
CA GLY A 92 0.27 7.93 7.07
C GLY A 92 -0.82 7.43 8.02
N LEU A 93 -1.95 6.94 7.48
CA LEU A 93 -3.00 6.30 8.26
C LEU A 93 -2.52 4.99 8.89
N GLY A 94 -1.68 4.21 8.19
CA GLY A 94 -1.04 3.01 8.73
C GLY A 94 -0.17 3.33 9.94
N PHE A 95 0.69 4.34 9.87
CA PHE A 95 1.49 4.80 11.01
C PHE A 95 0.63 5.34 12.17
N LEU A 96 -0.42 6.12 11.87
CA LEU A 96 -1.34 6.66 12.87
C LEU A 96 -2.08 5.54 13.63
N LEU A 97 -2.69 4.60 12.90
CA LEU A 97 -3.41 3.47 13.49
C LEU A 97 -2.45 2.56 14.27
N PHE A 98 -1.24 2.32 13.75
CA PHE A 98 -0.22 1.57 14.49
C PHE A 98 0.12 2.26 15.82
N ALA A 99 0.42 3.56 15.80
CA ALA A 99 0.79 4.31 17.01
C ALA A 99 -0.34 4.36 18.04
N LEU A 100 -1.58 4.60 17.62
CA LEU A 100 -2.75 4.62 18.50
C LEU A 100 -3.02 3.24 19.12
N VAL A 101 -3.08 2.18 18.32
CA VAL A 101 -3.38 0.82 18.80
C VAL A 101 -2.25 0.27 19.66
N TRP A 102 -0.99 0.46 19.26
CA TRP A 102 0.17 -0.01 20.02
C TRP A 102 0.39 0.78 21.31
N GLY A 103 0.16 2.09 21.28
CA GLY A 103 0.19 2.96 22.46
C GLY A 103 -0.88 2.57 23.47
N TRP A 104 -2.15 2.52 23.05
CA TRP A 104 -3.26 2.09 23.91
C TRP A 104 -3.08 0.68 24.48
N ARG A 105 -2.50 -0.26 23.71
CA ARG A 105 -2.26 -1.63 24.17
C ARG A 105 -1.16 -1.75 25.23
N TRP A 106 -0.31 -0.73 25.42
CA TRP A 106 0.84 -0.76 26.34
C TRP A 106 1.04 0.52 27.15
N SER A 107 -0.05 1.28 27.34
CA SER A 107 -0.17 2.32 28.37
C SER A 107 -0.75 1.73 29.65
#